data_AF-A0A0B2RHF4-F1
#
_entry.id   AF-A0A0B2RHF4-F1
#
_cell.length_a   1.000
_cell.length_b   1.000
_cell.length_c   1.000
_cell.angle_alpha   90.00
_cell.angle_beta   90.00
_cell.angle_gamma   90.00
#
_symmetry.space_group_name_H-M   'P 1'
#
loop_
_entity.id
_entity.type
_entity.pdbx_description
1 polymer ?
#
loop_
_entity_poly.entity_id
_entity_poly.type
_entity_poly.pdbx_seq_one_letter_code
_entity_poly.pdbx_strand_id
1 'polypeptide(L)'
;MEDSVLVQPSFTQGFHYFGIFDGHGCSHVATMCKERLHEIVNEEIDSAHENLEWKLTMENRFARMDDEVNCKSQSNQTFTCRCELQTPHCDAVGFTVAIVTPDKLVVSNCGDSRTVLCQKGVVIPLSSENSSPISHSLPILSNKFDF
;
A
#
# COMPACT_ATOMS: atom_id res chain seq x y z
N MET A 1 3.88 17.84 -5.82
CA MET A 1 3.54 16.94 -4.71
C MET A 1 3.62 15.54 -5.29
N GLU A 2 4.45 14.69 -4.69
CA GLU A 2 4.73 13.34 -5.20
C GLU A 2 3.88 12.28 -4.49
N ASP A 3 3.52 12.57 -3.24
CA ASP A 3 2.67 11.76 -2.40
C ASP A 3 1.24 11.64 -2.93
N SER A 4 0.61 10.53 -2.59
CA SER A 4 -0.79 10.24 -2.90
C SER A 4 -1.51 9.64 -1.69
N VAL A 5 -2.81 9.91 -1.60
CA VAL A 5 -3.67 9.35 -0.56
C VAL A 5 -4.92 8.73 -1.20
N LEU A 6 -5.38 7.62 -0.64
CA LEU A 6 -6.65 6.99 -0.99
C LEU A 6 -7.47 6.77 0.28
N VAL A 7 -8.72 7.20 0.25
CA VAL A 7 -9.71 6.94 1.30
C VAL A 7 -10.94 6.37 0.61
N GLN A 8 -11.23 5.10 0.86
CA GLN A 8 -12.39 4.42 0.29
C GLN A 8 -13.19 3.73 1.40
N PRO A 9 -14.15 4.46 2.01
CA PRO A 9 -15.11 3.86 2.92
C PRO A 9 -16.01 2.88 2.16
N SER A 10 -16.38 1.76 2.79
CA SER A 10 -17.25 0.74 2.17
C SER A 10 -16.69 0.24 0.83
N PHE A 11 -15.38 0.00 0.80
CA PHE A 11 -14.62 -0.43 -0.36
C PHE A 11 -15.13 -1.77 -0.90
N THR A 12 -15.27 -2.79 -0.03
CA THR A 12 -15.86 -4.10 -0.38
C THR A 12 -16.34 -4.82 0.88
N GLN A 13 -17.39 -5.64 0.78
CA GLN A 13 -17.86 -6.51 1.88
C GLN A 13 -18.02 -5.82 3.25
N GLY A 14 -18.32 -4.51 3.28
CA GLY A 14 -18.41 -3.72 4.51
C GLY A 14 -17.05 -3.29 5.11
N PHE A 15 -15.95 -3.51 4.39
CA PHE A 15 -14.60 -3.11 4.77
C PHE A 15 -14.31 -1.68 4.29
N HIS A 16 -13.38 -1.02 4.96
CA HIS A 16 -12.89 0.32 4.59
C HIS A 16 -11.41 0.26 4.26
N TYR A 17 -10.99 0.96 3.21
CA TYR A 17 -9.61 0.99 2.76
C TYR A 17 -9.04 2.41 2.90
N PHE A 18 -7.84 2.51 3.48
CA PHE A 18 -7.08 3.75 3.62
C PHE A 18 -5.66 3.49 3.16
N GLY A 19 -5.10 4.36 2.32
CA GLY A 19 -3.75 4.23 1.80
C GLY A 19 -3.04 5.58 1.75
N ILE A 20 -1.80 5.60 2.21
CA ILE A 20 -0.85 6.69 2.03
C ILE A 20 0.29 6.14 1.18
N PHE A 21 0.69 6.88 0.15
CA PHE A 21 1.74 6.51 -0.79
C PHE A 21 2.73 7.66 -0.85
N ASP A 22 3.93 7.42 -0.36
CA ASP A 22 5.06 8.35 -0.34
C ASP A 22 5.88 8.16 -1.62
N GLY A 23 5.78 9.15 -2.51
CA GLY A 23 6.49 9.14 -3.78
C GLY A 23 7.85 9.81 -3.63
N HIS A 24 8.91 9.16 -4.10
CA HIS A 24 10.25 9.74 -4.11
C HIS A 24 10.78 9.92 -5.54
N GLY A 25 11.12 11.15 -5.90
CA GLY A 25 11.69 11.52 -7.20
C GLY A 25 10.63 11.69 -8.31
N CYS A 26 9.44 11.12 -8.14
CA CYS A 26 8.27 11.36 -8.99
C CYS A 26 6.95 10.87 -8.35
N SER A 27 5.83 11.44 -8.77
CA SER A 27 4.47 11.00 -8.40
C SER A 27 3.95 9.76 -9.15
N HIS A 28 4.64 9.26 -10.20
CA HIS A 28 4.10 8.21 -11.08
C HIS A 28 3.75 6.94 -10.32
N VAL A 29 4.73 6.36 -9.63
CA VAL A 29 4.56 5.08 -8.94
C VAL A 29 3.57 5.24 -7.77
N ALA A 30 3.62 6.35 -7.03
CA ALA A 30 2.67 6.62 -5.95
C ALA A 30 1.23 6.73 -6.46
N THR A 31 1.04 7.38 -7.61
CA THR A 31 -0.28 7.50 -8.27
C THR A 31 -0.77 6.14 -8.78
N MET A 32 0.12 5.33 -9.38
CA MET A 32 -0.22 3.99 -9.84
C MET A 32 -0.62 3.08 -8.67
N CYS A 33 0.13 3.10 -7.56
CA CYS A 33 -0.20 2.36 -6.34
C CYS A 33 -1.57 2.79 -5.80
N LYS A 34 -1.83 4.10 -5.73
CA LYS A 34 -3.14 4.65 -5.33
C LYS A 34 -4.27 4.10 -6.22
N GLU A 35 -4.08 4.08 -7.53
CA GLU A 35 -5.13 3.69 -8.50
C GLU A 35 -5.32 2.18 -8.64
N ARG A 36 -4.31 1.37 -8.35
CA ARG A 36 -4.34 -0.07 -8.69
C ARG A 36 -4.27 -1.00 -7.49
N LEU A 37 -3.58 -0.63 -6.41
CA LEU A 37 -3.31 -1.55 -5.32
C LEU A 37 -4.60 -1.99 -4.61
N HIS A 38 -5.54 -1.07 -4.41
CA HIS A 38 -6.83 -1.38 -3.79
C HIS A 38 -7.63 -2.37 -4.65
N GLU A 39 -7.61 -2.26 -5.98
CA GLU A 39 -8.28 -3.23 -6.87
C GLU A 39 -7.68 -4.64 -6.74
N ILE A 40 -6.34 -4.73 -6.75
CA ILE A 40 -5.62 -6.00 -6.57
C ILE A 40 -5.99 -6.67 -5.24
N VAL A 41 -6.11 -5.88 -4.17
CA VAL A 41 -6.56 -6.34 -2.85
C VAL A 41 -8.04 -6.77 -2.89
N ASN A 42 -8.89 -6.03 -3.59
CA ASN A 42 -10.31 -6.37 -3.73
C ASN A 42 -10.51 -7.74 -4.39
N GLU A 43 -9.80 -7.97 -5.51
CA GLU A 43 -9.85 -9.21 -6.28
C GLU A 43 -9.59 -10.44 -5.38
N GLU A 44 -8.69 -10.31 -4.40
CA GLU A 44 -8.38 -11.39 -3.46
C GLU A 44 -9.44 -11.55 -2.36
N ILE A 45 -9.94 -10.43 -1.82
CA ILE A 45 -10.99 -10.45 -0.80
C ILE A 45 -12.28 -11.08 -1.35
N ASP A 46 -12.62 -10.78 -2.61
CA ASP A 46 -13.79 -11.35 -3.28
C ASP A 46 -13.61 -12.83 -3.65
N SER A 47 -12.37 -13.27 -3.87
CA SER A 47 -12.06 -14.68 -4.18
C SER A 47 -11.95 -15.57 -2.93
N ALA A 48 -11.68 -14.98 -1.77
CA ALA A 48 -11.52 -15.72 -0.53
C ALA A 48 -12.89 -16.10 0.05
N HIS A 49 -13.12 -17.41 0.24
CA HIS A 49 -14.42 -17.91 0.68
C HIS A 49 -14.61 -17.78 2.19
N GLU A 50 -13.60 -18.11 3.03
CA GLU A 50 -13.56 -17.84 4.49
C GLU A 50 -12.10 -17.82 5.01
N ASN A 51 -11.81 -17.07 6.08
CA ASN A 51 -10.49 -16.95 6.74
C ASN A 51 -9.31 -16.49 5.85
N LEU A 52 -9.35 -15.22 5.41
CA LEU A 52 -8.23 -14.56 4.75
C LEU A 52 -6.96 -14.59 5.62
N GLU A 53 -5.91 -15.18 5.07
CA GLU A 53 -4.57 -15.10 5.64
C GLU A 53 -3.94 -13.77 5.24
N TRP A 54 -4.41 -12.69 5.88
CA TRP A 54 -4.10 -11.30 5.53
C TRP A 54 -2.62 -11.00 5.31
N LYS A 55 -1.72 -11.65 6.06
CA LYS A 55 -0.27 -11.45 5.90
C LYS A 55 0.16 -11.86 4.50
N LEU A 56 0.00 -13.15 4.18
CA LEU A 56 0.38 -13.69 2.88
C LEU A 56 -0.39 -13.04 1.72
N THR A 57 -1.68 -12.74 1.94
CA THR A 57 -2.50 -12.01 0.97
C THR A 57 -1.84 -10.67 0.61
N MET A 58 -1.53 -9.83 1.60
CA MET A 58 -0.96 -8.50 1.35
C MET A 58 0.46 -8.61 0.75
N GLU A 59 1.28 -9.55 1.22
CA GLU A 59 2.61 -9.85 0.64
C GLU A 59 2.52 -10.17 -0.85
N ASN A 60 1.64 -11.09 -1.24
CA ASN A 60 1.47 -11.47 -2.63
C ASN A 60 0.90 -10.32 -3.48
N ARG A 61 -0.01 -9.51 -2.91
CA ARG A 61 -0.61 -8.38 -3.65
C ARG A 61 0.38 -7.25 -3.88
N PHE A 62 1.29 -6.99 -2.94
CA PHE A 62 2.34 -5.99 -3.13
C PHE A 62 3.39 -6.45 -4.13
N ALA A 63 3.78 -7.72 -4.10
CA ALA A 63 4.67 -8.28 -5.12
C ALA A 63 4.06 -8.14 -6.53
N ARG A 64 2.75 -8.43 -6.69
CA ARG A 64 2.05 -8.21 -7.95
C ARG A 64 2.00 -6.73 -8.36
N MET A 65 1.79 -5.82 -7.41
CA MET A 65 1.80 -4.38 -7.69
C MET A 65 3.19 -3.94 -8.20
N ASP A 66 4.26 -4.41 -7.57
CA ASP A 66 5.65 -4.15 -7.98
C ASP A 66 5.91 -4.65 -9.41
N ASP A 67 5.47 -5.86 -9.73
CA ASP A 67 5.53 -6.41 -11.09
C ASP A 67 4.74 -5.55 -12.10
N GLU A 68 3.52 -5.10 -11.75
CA GLU A 68 2.69 -4.26 -12.62
C GLU A 68 3.32 -2.87 -12.86
N VAL A 69 3.98 -2.28 -11.85
CA VAL A 69 4.77 -1.04 -11.99
C VAL A 69 5.95 -1.26 -12.92
N ASN A 70 6.73 -2.33 -12.68
CA ASN A 70 7.92 -2.64 -13.45
C ASN A 70 7.63 -3.05 -14.91
N CYS A 71 6.45 -3.63 -15.19
CA CYS A 71 6.03 -3.92 -16.56
C CYS A 71 5.59 -2.64 -17.29
N LYS A 72 4.82 -1.78 -16.63
CA LYS A 72 4.39 -0.49 -17.20
C LYS A 72 5.56 0.44 -17.42
N SER A 73 6.63 0.32 -16.63
CA SER A 73 7.83 1.11 -16.82
C SER A 73 8.61 0.82 -18.09
N GLN A 74 8.49 -0.39 -18.60
CA GLN A 74 9.09 -0.84 -19.86
C GLN A 74 8.24 -0.52 -21.08
N SER A 75 6.97 -0.13 -20.88
CA SER A 75 6.10 0.34 -21.95
C SER A 75 6.36 1.84 -22.20
N ASN A 76 6.43 2.27 -23.47
CA ASN A 76 6.62 3.68 -23.87
C ASN A 76 5.38 4.56 -23.56
N GLN A 77 4.73 4.37 -22.42
CA GLN A 77 3.62 5.20 -21.98
C GLN A 77 4.17 6.54 -21.47
N THR A 78 3.75 7.61 -22.12
CA THR A 78 4.07 8.99 -21.74
C THR A 78 3.25 9.37 -20.52
N PHE A 79 3.88 9.39 -19.35
CA PHE A 79 3.25 9.91 -18.16
C PHE A 79 3.35 11.45 -18.14
N THR A 80 2.29 12.11 -17.69
CA THR A 80 2.20 13.57 -17.63
C THR A 80 2.65 14.10 -16.25
N CYS A 81 3.88 13.80 -15.81
CA CYS A 81 4.50 14.55 -14.69
C CYS A 81 5.21 15.82 -15.20
N ARG A 82 5.50 16.73 -14.26
CA ARG A 82 6.48 17.83 -14.44
C ARG A 82 7.91 17.44 -14.00
N CYS A 83 8.12 16.18 -13.67
CA CYS A 83 9.42 15.67 -13.25
C CYS A 83 10.38 15.58 -14.45
N GLU A 84 11.68 15.71 -14.20
CA GLU A 84 12.71 15.67 -15.25
C GLU A 84 12.86 14.27 -15.88
N LEU A 85 12.32 13.24 -15.22
CA LEU A 85 12.30 11.85 -15.66
C LEU A 85 10.97 11.54 -16.37
N GLN A 86 10.96 11.64 -17.70
CA GLN A 86 9.83 11.24 -18.56
C GLN A 86 9.65 9.71 -18.67
N THR A 87 10.45 8.95 -17.93
CA THR A 87 10.32 7.50 -17.78
C THR A 87 10.06 7.16 -16.32
N PRO A 88 9.24 6.13 -16.03
CA PRO A 88 9.06 5.56 -14.69
C PRO A 88 10.30 4.76 -14.24
N HIS A 89 11.46 5.40 -14.29
CA HIS A 89 12.70 4.92 -13.68
C HIS A 89 12.80 5.48 -12.26
N CYS A 90 11.71 5.36 -11.50
CA CYS A 90 11.63 5.81 -10.12
C CYS A 90 11.62 4.56 -9.24
N ASP A 91 12.65 4.44 -8.41
CA ASP A 91 13.08 3.15 -7.84
C ASP A 91 12.32 2.70 -6.59
N ALA A 92 11.53 3.57 -5.96
CA ALA A 92 10.85 3.22 -4.72
C ALA A 92 9.63 4.09 -4.42
N VAL A 93 8.58 3.46 -3.89
CA VAL A 93 7.46 4.13 -3.23
C VAL A 93 7.31 3.54 -1.84
N GLY A 94 7.34 4.41 -0.83
CA GLY A 94 6.86 4.05 0.48
C GLY A 94 5.34 4.03 0.47
N PHE A 95 4.70 3.11 1.17
CA PHE A 95 3.26 3.16 1.37
C PHE A 95 2.86 2.59 2.73
N THR A 96 1.74 3.09 3.24
CA THR A 96 1.05 2.50 4.37
C THR A 96 -0.42 2.33 4.03
N VAL A 97 -0.92 1.10 4.13
CA VAL A 97 -2.31 0.74 3.86
C VAL A 97 -2.95 0.20 5.14
N ALA A 98 -4.15 0.65 5.44
CA ALA A 98 -4.99 0.16 6.52
C ALA A 98 -6.34 -0.29 5.98
N ILE A 99 -6.73 -1.52 6.31
CA ILE A 99 -8.03 -2.11 6.01
C ILE A 99 -8.77 -2.31 7.32
N VAL A 100 -9.92 -1.66 7.44
CA VAL A 100 -10.82 -1.79 8.59
C VAL A 100 -11.93 -2.75 8.21
N THR A 101 -11.99 -3.90 8.87
CA THR A 101 -13.12 -4.84 8.78
C THR A 101 -14.02 -4.66 10.02
N PRO A 102 -15.20 -5.30 10.07
CA PRO A 102 -16.08 -5.22 11.25
C PRO A 102 -15.43 -5.72 12.54
N ASP A 103 -14.46 -6.64 12.44
CA ASP A 103 -13.84 -7.35 13.56
C ASP A 103 -12.34 -7.08 13.71
N LYS A 104 -11.68 -6.52 12.70
CA LYS A 104 -10.22 -6.39 12.64
C LYS A 104 -9.74 -5.09 12.02
N LEU A 105 -8.54 -4.68 12.43
CA LEU A 105 -7.74 -3.68 11.73
C LEU A 105 -6.48 -4.34 11.20
N VAL A 106 -6.32 -4.30 9.87
CA VAL A 106 -5.15 -4.84 9.16
C VAL A 106 -4.34 -3.67 8.63
N VAL A 107 -3.11 -3.51 9.12
CA VAL A 107 -2.18 -2.49 8.63
C VAL A 107 -1.03 -3.17 7.92
N SER A 108 -0.63 -2.61 6.78
CA SER A 108 0.52 -3.04 6.00
C SER A 108 1.37 -1.84 5.65
N ASN A 109 2.66 -1.89 5.98
CA ASN A 109 3.59 -0.78 5.80
C ASN A 109 4.81 -1.19 4.98
N CYS A 110 5.27 -0.28 4.15
CA CYS A 110 6.47 -0.39 3.34
C CYS A 110 7.14 1.01 3.30
N GLY A 111 8.36 1.15 3.82
CA GLY A 111 9.04 2.45 3.89
C GLY A 111 9.01 3.08 5.29
N ASP A 112 9.16 4.40 5.34
CA ASP A 112 9.32 5.22 6.55
C ASP A 112 8.04 5.95 6.99
N SER A 113 6.96 5.81 6.21
CA SER A 113 5.61 6.17 6.65
C SER A 113 5.17 5.35 7.88
N ARG A 114 4.29 5.93 8.71
CA ARG A 114 3.89 5.34 10.00
C ARG A 114 2.39 5.44 10.26
N THR A 115 1.84 4.40 10.88
CA THR A 115 0.44 4.35 11.34
C THR A 115 0.36 4.09 12.85
N VAL A 116 -0.53 4.83 13.50
CA VAL A 116 -0.80 4.72 14.93
C VAL A 116 -2.32 4.65 15.18
N LEU A 117 -2.73 3.91 16.21
CA LEU A 117 -4.09 3.87 16.73
C LEU A 117 -4.16 4.61 18.06
N CYS A 118 -5.11 5.53 18.20
CA CYS A 118 -5.39 6.16 19.48
C CYS A 118 -6.62 5.50 20.10
N GLN A 119 -6.45 4.85 21.24
CA GLN A 119 -7.54 4.23 21.99
C GLN A 119 -7.53 4.73 23.43
N LYS A 120 -8.63 5.36 23.87
CA LYS A 120 -8.79 5.88 25.24
C LYS A 120 -7.64 6.80 25.68
N GLY A 121 -7.13 7.62 24.76
CA GLY A 121 -6.00 8.54 25.01
C GLY A 121 -4.62 7.88 25.01
N VAL A 122 -4.53 6.58 24.71
CA VAL A 122 -3.26 5.84 24.55
C VAL A 122 -2.95 5.69 23.07
N VAL A 123 -1.70 6.02 22.69
CA VAL A 123 -1.20 5.83 21.32
C VAL A 123 -0.56 4.44 21.20
N ILE A 124 -1.05 3.66 20.26
CA ILE A 124 -0.61 2.29 19.98
C ILE A 124 0.01 2.29 18.57
N PRO A 125 1.32 2.05 18.41
CA PRO A 125 1.93 1.97 17.08
C PRO A 125 1.41 0.73 16.34
N LEU A 126 0.94 0.92 15.10
CA LEU A 126 0.46 -0.18 14.24
C LEU A 126 1.47 -0.59 13.16
N SER A 127 2.46 0.26 12.88
CA SER A 127 3.58 -0.06 12.01
C SER A 127 4.91 0.27 12.69
N SER A 128 5.98 -0.43 12.30
CA SER A 128 7.35 -0.05 12.64
C SER A 128 8.00 0.64 11.46
N GLU A 129 8.85 1.61 11.76
CA GLU A 129 9.70 2.28 10.79
C GLU A 129 10.81 1.31 10.37
N ASN A 130 10.93 1.03 9.07
CA ASN A 130 11.98 0.16 8.56
C ASN A 130 13.13 0.99 7.97
N SER A 131 14.05 1.47 8.81
CA SER A 131 15.15 2.36 8.43
C SER A 131 16.34 1.66 7.72
N SER A 132 16.20 0.41 7.26
CA SER A 132 17.28 -0.34 6.60
C SER A 132 17.32 -0.07 5.08
N PRO A 133 18.51 0.10 4.47
CA PRO A 133 18.64 0.43 3.06
C PRO A 133 18.05 -0.68 2.18
N ILE A 134 17.30 -0.23 1.19
CA ILE A 134 16.53 -0.98 0.19
C ILE A 134 17.35 -2.14 -0.37
N SER A 135 16.92 -3.38 -0.09
CA SER A 135 17.35 -4.57 -0.82
C SER A 135 16.11 -5.42 -1.14
N HIS A 136 15.53 -5.22 -2.33
CA HIS A 136 14.68 -6.14 -3.13
C HIS A 136 13.67 -7.11 -2.47
N SER A 137 13.32 -6.95 -1.19
CA SER A 137 12.22 -7.63 -0.53
C SER A 137 11.87 -6.83 0.73
N LEU A 138 10.83 -6.01 0.60
CA LEU A 138 10.39 -5.12 1.66
C LEU A 138 9.77 -5.94 2.81
N PRO A 139 10.17 -5.73 4.08
CA PRO A 139 9.57 -6.44 5.21
C PRO A 139 8.16 -5.88 5.46
N ILE A 140 7.16 -6.70 5.18
CA ILE A 140 5.74 -6.35 5.40
C ILE A 140 5.39 -6.71 6.84
N LEU A 141 5.17 -5.68 7.66
CA LEU A 141 4.56 -5.85 8.98
C LEU A 141 3.05 -5.81 8.81
N SER A 142 2.43 -7.00 8.78
CA SER A 142 0.99 -7.12 8.98
C SER A 142 0.70 -7.32 10.47
N ASN A 143 0.24 -6.27 11.13
CA ASN A 143 -0.29 -6.40 12.48
C ASN A 143 -1.81 -6.60 12.38
N LYS A 144 -2.29 -7.68 13.00
CA LYS A 144 -3.72 -7.93 13.20
C LYS A 144 -4.09 -7.41 14.58
N PHE A 145 -5.08 -6.53 14.65
CA PHE A 145 -5.73 -6.15 15.91
C PHE A 145 -7.17 -6.61 15.86
N ASP A 146 -7.52 -7.51 16.77
CA ASP A 146 -8.91 -7.90 17.03
C ASP A 146 -9.51 -6.91 18.05
N PHE A 147 -10.74 -6.44 17.81
CA PHE A 147 -11.45 -5.52 18.71
C PHE A 147 -12.21 -6.24 19.85
#